data_AF-A0A8T2VB13-F1
#
_entry.id   AF-A0A8T2VB13-F1
#
_cell.length_a   1.000
_cell.length_b   1.000
_cell.length_c   1.000
_cell.angle_alpha   90.00
_cell.angle_beta   90.00
_cell.angle_gamma   90.00
#
_symmetry.space_group_name_H-M   'P 1'
#
loop_
_entity.id
_entity.type
_entity.pdbx_description
1 polymer ?
#
loop_
_entity_poly.entity_id
_entity_poly.type
_entity_poly.pdbx_seq_one_letter_code
_entity_poly.pdbx_strand_id
1 'polypeptide(L)'
;MSERMPPIIKMVDWYFMIDNVIDDPCLMGADPESGDKVVEALRTVFLDTYVHPCPSPNPAIRILTDTAAEWWAEMCYDMPPKQKARLSKGYCDYLEAGRKQIHNRNCRQLPDMETYLQIREDSIGWWPCAVLIEYCQGFELDDEALSHPLLLELQKNTVQHVFLTNDVTSFKKEYMQGDFTNAVSLLYFRKLYDPTRDPDSPPPTLQGAVLEAIEMTEG
;
A
#
# COMPACT_ATOMS: atom_id res chain seq x y z
N MET A 1 -24.66 -13.11 6.16
CA MET A 1 -23.41 -12.32 6.03
C MET A 1 -22.81 -12.24 7.42
N SER A 2 -21.52 -12.52 7.61
CA SER A 2 -20.86 -12.41 8.93
C SER A 2 -21.06 -11.00 9.49
N GLU A 3 -21.31 -10.86 10.80
CA GLU A 3 -21.41 -9.55 11.49
C GLU A 3 -20.11 -8.72 11.36
N ARG A 4 -19.00 -9.37 10.98
CA ARG A 4 -17.69 -8.75 10.73
C ARG A 4 -17.53 -8.15 9.33
N MET A 5 -18.45 -8.42 8.41
CA MET A 5 -18.35 -7.96 7.01
C MET A 5 -18.62 -6.45 6.84
N PRO A 6 -19.62 -5.83 7.49
CA PRO A 6 -19.90 -4.41 7.33
C PRO A 6 -18.72 -3.46 7.61
N PRO A 7 -17.96 -3.58 8.72
CA PRO A 7 -16.82 -2.69 8.96
C PRO A 7 -15.69 -2.91 7.94
N ILE A 8 -15.54 -4.12 7.40
CA ILE A 8 -14.55 -4.41 6.35
C ILE A 8 -14.92 -3.71 5.05
N ILE A 9 -16.20 -3.74 4.65
CA ILE A 9 -16.65 -3.04 3.44
C ILE A 9 -16.38 -1.53 3.56
N LYS A 10 -16.74 -0.93 4.70
CA LYS A 10 -16.45 0.49 4.98
C LYS A 10 -14.96 0.79 4.89
N MET A 11 -14.14 -0.09 5.45
CA MET A 11 -12.69 0.03 5.39
C MET A 11 -12.16 -0.08 3.96
N VAL A 12 -12.62 -1.05 3.16
CA VAL A 12 -12.18 -1.19 1.75
C VAL A 12 -12.55 0.03 0.92
N ASP A 13 -13.77 0.54 1.07
CA ASP A 13 -14.21 1.76 0.39
C ASP A 13 -13.36 2.97 0.82
N TRP A 14 -13.06 3.07 2.12
CA TRP A 14 -12.17 4.09 2.66
C TRP A 14 -10.73 3.93 2.15
N TYR A 15 -10.24 2.71 2.00
CA TYR A 15 -8.89 2.39 1.52
C TYR A 15 -8.68 2.91 0.09
N PHE A 16 -9.65 2.70 -0.81
CA PHE A 16 -9.60 3.30 -2.15
C PHE A 16 -9.69 4.84 -2.14
N MET A 17 -10.36 5.42 -1.16
CA MET A 17 -10.43 6.87 -1.02
C MET A 17 -9.07 7.45 -0.61
N ILE A 18 -8.41 6.86 0.38
CA ILE A 18 -7.10 7.33 0.83
C ILE A 18 -6.02 7.10 -0.22
N ASP A 19 -6.03 5.96 -0.91
CA ASP A 19 -5.14 5.65 -2.03
C ASP A 19 -5.19 6.77 -3.08
N ASN A 20 -6.38 7.17 -3.51
CA ASN A 20 -6.52 8.27 -4.47
C ASN A 20 -6.04 9.62 -3.92
N VAL A 21 -6.24 9.93 -2.63
CA VAL A 21 -5.79 11.20 -2.05
C VAL A 21 -4.27 11.25 -1.89
N ILE A 22 -3.66 10.14 -1.46
CA ILE A 22 -2.22 9.99 -1.20
C ILE A 22 -1.44 9.81 -2.50
N ASP A 23 -2.02 9.18 -3.53
CA ASP A 23 -1.29 8.90 -4.77
C ASP A 23 -1.52 9.90 -5.88
N ASP A 24 -2.66 10.59 -5.93
CA ASP A 24 -2.90 11.57 -6.98
C ASP A 24 -2.02 12.81 -6.77
N PRO A 25 -1.07 13.10 -7.70
CA PRO A 25 -0.20 14.27 -7.61
C PRO A 25 -0.98 15.59 -7.66
N CYS A 26 -2.19 15.61 -8.23
CA CYS A 26 -3.07 16.78 -8.24
C CYS A 26 -3.81 17.00 -6.91
N LEU A 27 -3.80 16.01 -6.00
CA LEU A 27 -4.34 16.12 -4.66
C LEU A 27 -3.22 16.35 -3.64
N MET A 28 -2.85 15.32 -2.87
CA MET A 28 -1.80 15.42 -1.85
C MET A 28 -0.55 14.60 -2.21
N GLY A 29 -0.57 13.80 -3.28
CA GLY A 29 0.51 12.87 -3.61
C GLY A 29 1.83 13.51 -4.06
N ALA A 30 1.83 14.81 -4.32
CA ALA A 30 3.02 15.60 -4.61
C ALA A 30 3.40 16.60 -3.50
N ASP A 31 2.61 16.72 -2.43
CA ASP A 31 2.83 17.66 -1.32
C ASP A 31 3.23 16.90 -0.04
N PRO A 32 4.55 16.80 0.27
CA PRO A 32 5.03 16.11 1.46
C PRO A 32 4.44 16.64 2.76
N GLU A 33 4.19 17.95 2.87
CA GLU A 33 3.67 18.54 4.10
C GLU A 33 2.22 18.12 4.35
N SER A 34 1.40 18.09 3.29
CA SER A 34 0.02 17.57 3.37
C SER A 34 0.01 16.07 3.63
N GLY A 35 0.90 15.30 2.98
CA GLY A 35 1.08 13.86 3.22
C GLY A 35 1.40 13.55 4.68
N ASP A 36 2.36 14.27 5.26
CA ASP A 36 2.73 14.12 6.66
C ASP A 36 1.55 14.37 7.61
N LYS A 37 0.78 15.43 7.37
CA LYS A 37 -0.40 15.76 8.19
C LYS A 37 -1.49 14.69 8.09
N VAL A 38 -1.72 14.11 6.91
CA VAL A 38 -2.67 13.00 6.73
C VAL A 38 -2.22 11.78 7.53
N VAL A 39 -0.94 11.39 7.36
CA VAL A 39 -0.37 10.22 8.05
C VAL A 39 -0.43 10.40 9.57
N GLU A 40 -0.03 11.55 10.09
CA GLU A 40 -0.09 11.82 11.54
C GLU A 40 -1.51 11.76 12.07
N ALA A 41 -2.48 12.36 11.38
CA ALA A 41 -3.88 12.33 11.80
C ALA A 41 -4.44 10.89 11.84
N LEU A 42 -4.17 10.09 10.81
CA LEU A 42 -4.64 8.71 10.71
C LEU A 42 -3.96 7.76 11.69
N ARG A 43 -2.67 7.98 11.96
CA ARG A 43 -1.96 7.23 13.01
C ARG A 43 -2.64 7.39 14.37
N THR A 44 -3.24 8.55 14.67
CA THR A 44 -4.00 8.70 15.94
C THR A 44 -5.17 7.72 16.05
N VAL A 45 -5.82 7.38 14.92
CA VAL A 45 -6.91 6.40 14.89
C VAL A 45 -6.38 5.02 15.21
N PHE A 46 -5.37 4.57 14.47
CA PHE A 46 -4.84 3.21 14.59
C PHE A 46 -4.04 2.97 15.88
N LEU A 47 -3.58 4.05 16.53
CA LEU A 47 -2.92 4.01 17.84
C LEU A 47 -3.88 4.25 19.01
N ASP A 48 -5.19 4.33 18.76
CA ASP A 48 -6.23 4.60 19.77
C ASP A 48 -6.01 5.90 20.58
N THR A 49 -5.42 6.93 19.96
CA THR A 49 -5.22 8.27 20.55
C THR A 49 -6.05 9.36 19.87
N TYR A 50 -6.94 8.97 18.94
CA TYR A 50 -7.82 9.86 18.20
C TYR A 50 -8.77 10.65 19.11
N VAL A 51 -9.03 11.90 18.72
CA VAL A 51 -9.98 12.80 19.37
C VAL A 51 -11.05 13.18 18.35
N HIS A 52 -12.33 12.98 18.71
CA HIS A 52 -13.47 13.35 17.86
C HIS A 52 -13.99 14.76 18.17
N PRO A 53 -14.24 15.61 17.15
CA PRO A 53 -13.87 15.41 15.74
C PRO A 53 -12.37 15.64 15.54
N CYS A 54 -11.82 15.15 14.41
CA CYS A 54 -10.43 15.40 14.03
C CYS A 54 -10.11 16.91 14.11
N PRO A 55 -9.03 17.32 14.82
CA PRO A 55 -8.74 18.73 15.07
C PRO A 55 -8.11 19.45 13.87
N SER A 56 -7.76 18.74 12.80
CA SER A 56 -7.14 19.33 11.61
C SER A 56 -8.05 20.39 10.98
N PRO A 57 -7.55 21.57 10.58
CA PRO A 57 -8.36 22.56 9.87
C PRO A 57 -8.65 22.16 8.42
N ASN A 58 -7.96 21.15 7.87
CA ASN A 58 -8.15 20.70 6.49
C ASN A 58 -9.36 19.74 6.41
N PRO A 59 -10.41 20.06 5.63
CA PRO A 59 -11.62 19.25 5.55
C PRO A 59 -11.37 17.84 5.01
N ALA A 60 -10.43 17.64 4.09
CA ALA A 60 -10.11 16.31 3.57
C ALA A 60 -9.46 15.42 4.65
N ILE A 61 -8.52 15.97 5.42
CA ILE A 61 -7.89 15.26 6.54
C ILE A 61 -8.94 14.89 7.59
N ARG A 62 -9.85 15.81 7.92
CA ARG A 62 -10.95 15.54 8.85
C ARG A 62 -11.84 14.40 8.38
N ILE A 63 -12.33 14.47 7.14
CA ILE A 63 -13.23 13.44 6.58
C ILE A 63 -12.52 12.07 6.59
N LEU A 64 -11.29 11.99 6.08
CA LEU A 64 -10.53 10.74 6.05
C LEU A 64 -10.33 10.18 7.47
N THR A 65 -9.97 11.02 8.43
CA THR A 65 -9.67 10.59 9.81
C THR A 65 -10.93 10.20 10.58
N ASP A 66 -11.99 11.00 10.48
CA ASP A 66 -13.26 10.72 11.17
C ASP A 66 -13.91 9.45 10.61
N THR A 67 -13.93 9.26 9.28
CA THR A 67 -14.41 8.02 8.66
C THR A 67 -13.54 6.82 9.04
N ALA A 68 -12.21 6.98 9.15
CA ALA A 68 -11.34 5.93 9.65
C ALA A 68 -11.68 5.52 11.09
N ALA A 69 -11.91 6.50 11.96
CA ALA A 69 -12.26 6.25 13.36
C ALA A 69 -13.58 5.48 13.51
N GLU A 70 -14.57 5.76 12.66
CA GLU A 70 -15.86 5.07 12.67
C GLU A 70 -15.73 3.57 12.41
N TRP A 71 -15.12 3.18 11.28
CA TRP A 71 -14.98 1.75 10.96
C TRP A 71 -13.93 1.06 11.82
N TRP A 72 -12.90 1.77 12.30
CA TRP A 72 -11.91 1.22 13.22
C TRP A 72 -12.54 0.82 14.55
N ALA A 73 -13.38 1.69 15.12
CA ALA A 73 -14.07 1.42 16.38
C ALA A 73 -15.05 0.24 16.25
N GLU A 74 -15.79 0.15 15.15
CA GLU A 74 -16.69 -0.98 14.87
C GLU A 74 -15.92 -2.29 14.70
N MET A 75 -14.84 -2.27 13.92
CA MET A 75 -14.01 -3.45 13.64
C MET A 75 -13.30 -3.97 14.88
N CYS A 76 -12.77 -3.06 15.71
CA CYS A 76 -11.96 -3.41 16.87
C CYS A 76 -12.76 -3.66 18.15
N TYR A 77 -14.10 -3.56 18.11
CA TYR A 77 -14.95 -3.66 19.29
C TYR A 77 -14.80 -5.01 20.03
N ASP A 78 -14.75 -6.12 19.30
CA ASP A 78 -14.59 -7.48 19.84
C ASP A 78 -13.24 -8.11 19.49
N MET A 79 -12.32 -7.35 18.90
CA MET A 79 -11.07 -7.87 18.36
C MET A 79 -10.09 -8.24 19.50
N PRO A 80 -9.50 -9.46 19.48
CA PRO A 80 -8.49 -9.84 20.45
C PRO A 80 -7.31 -8.83 20.49
N PRO A 81 -6.75 -8.52 21.69
CA PRO A 81 -5.74 -7.47 21.82
C PRO A 81 -4.50 -7.68 20.95
N LYS A 82 -4.03 -8.93 20.81
CA LYS A 82 -2.88 -9.28 19.98
C LYS A 82 -3.20 -9.10 18.49
N GLN A 83 -4.37 -9.54 18.03
CA GLN A 83 -4.84 -9.31 16.66
C GLN A 83 -4.97 -7.81 16.36
N LYS A 84 -5.57 -7.02 17.27
CA LYS A 84 -5.66 -5.56 17.14
C LYS A 84 -4.29 -4.88 17.06
N ALA A 85 -3.32 -5.33 17.87
CA ALA A 85 -1.96 -4.80 17.82
C ALA A 85 -1.27 -5.08 16.47
N ARG A 86 -1.44 -6.28 15.90
CA ARG A 86 -0.94 -6.60 14.55
C ARG A 86 -1.60 -5.73 13.49
N LEU A 87 -2.92 -5.54 13.57
CA LEU A 87 -3.66 -4.70 12.63
C LEU A 87 -3.24 -3.23 12.71
N SER A 88 -3.12 -2.68 13.93
CA SER A 88 -2.64 -1.33 14.21
C SER A 88 -1.24 -1.10 13.61
N LYS A 89 -0.32 -2.04 13.87
CA LYS A 89 1.03 -2.00 13.30
C LYS A 89 0.99 -2.01 11.77
N GLY A 90 0.21 -2.91 11.16
CA GLY A 90 0.08 -3.01 9.71
C GLY A 90 -0.38 -1.69 9.07
N TYR A 91 -1.38 -1.02 9.64
CA TYR A 91 -1.81 0.28 9.13
C TYR A 91 -0.78 1.38 9.35
N CYS A 92 -0.11 1.42 10.51
CA CYS A 92 0.95 2.41 10.76
C CYS A 92 2.13 2.24 9.79
N ASP A 93 2.54 1.01 9.51
CA ASP A 93 3.62 0.72 8.56
C ASP A 93 3.22 1.11 7.14
N TYR A 94 2.00 0.76 6.71
CA TYR A 94 1.45 1.15 5.42
C TYR A 94 1.44 2.68 5.24
N LEU A 95 0.96 3.42 6.23
CA LEU A 95 0.95 4.88 6.18
C LEU A 95 2.37 5.47 6.12
N GLU A 96 3.32 4.88 6.84
CA GLU A 96 4.73 5.29 6.78
C GLU A 96 5.37 5.01 5.42
N ALA A 97 5.02 3.88 4.80
CA ALA A 97 5.44 3.56 3.44
C ALA A 97 4.89 4.58 2.42
N GLY A 98 3.61 4.94 2.53
CA GLY A 98 2.99 5.99 1.73
C GLY A 98 3.67 7.35 1.88
N ARG A 99 4.03 7.75 3.12
CA ARG A 99 4.83 8.95 3.39
C ARG A 99 6.15 8.94 2.62
N LYS A 100 6.90 7.82 2.70
CA LYS A 100 8.17 7.67 1.98
C LYS A 100 7.97 7.76 0.47
N GLN A 101 6.88 7.19 -0.06
CA GLN A 101 6.56 7.24 -1.48
C GLN A 101 6.30 8.68 -1.97
N ILE A 102 5.52 9.48 -1.23
CA ILE A 102 5.31 10.91 -1.52
C ILE A 102 6.65 11.67 -1.57
N HIS A 103 7.55 11.38 -0.64
CA HIS A 103 8.88 11.99 -0.62
C HIS A 103 9.71 11.56 -1.85
N ASN A 104 9.71 10.28 -2.18
CA ASN A 104 10.47 9.73 -3.31
C ASN A 104 9.99 10.26 -4.67
N ARG A 105 8.66 10.45 -4.86
CA ARG A 105 8.09 11.06 -6.07
C ARG A 105 8.68 12.45 -6.34
N ASN A 106 8.98 13.21 -5.29
CA ASN A 106 9.60 14.53 -5.41
C ASN A 106 11.10 14.50 -5.78
N CYS A 107 11.80 13.39 -5.51
CA CYS A 107 13.23 13.25 -5.81
C CYS A 107 13.54 12.96 -7.29
N ARG A 108 12.53 12.61 -8.12
CA ARG A 108 12.67 12.27 -9.56
C ARG A 108 13.76 11.24 -9.86
N GLN A 109 14.01 10.32 -8.94
CA GLN A 109 14.94 9.21 -9.12
C GLN A 109 14.16 7.90 -9.09
N LEU A 110 14.41 7.05 -10.09
CA LEU A 110 13.84 5.71 -10.13
C LEU A 110 14.67 4.79 -9.23
N PRO A 111 14.05 4.04 -8.30
CA PRO A 111 14.76 3.03 -7.54
C PRO A 111 15.29 1.92 -8.45
N ASP A 112 16.28 1.15 -7.97
CA ASP A 112 16.55 -0.15 -8.55
C ASP A 112 15.45 -1.15 -8.21
N MET A 113 15.44 -2.28 -8.93
CA MET A 113 14.37 -3.29 -8.77
C MET A 113 14.34 -3.88 -7.37
N GLU A 114 15.49 -4.09 -6.72
CA GLU A 114 15.54 -4.67 -5.38
C GLU A 114 14.93 -3.70 -4.35
N THR A 115 15.36 -2.43 -4.39
CA THR A 115 14.82 -1.35 -3.55
C THR A 115 13.34 -1.13 -3.82
N TYR A 116 12.93 -1.19 -5.10
CA TYR A 116 11.54 -1.06 -5.49
C TYR A 116 10.65 -2.15 -4.87
N LEU A 117 11.04 -3.42 -4.99
CA LEU A 117 10.26 -4.54 -4.46
C LEU A 117 10.09 -4.42 -2.93
N GLN A 118 11.12 -3.99 -2.21
CA GLN A 118 11.04 -3.76 -0.76
C GLN A 118 10.06 -2.63 -0.41
N ILE A 119 10.13 -1.49 -1.13
CA ILE A 119 9.19 -0.38 -0.92
C ILE A 119 7.75 -0.81 -1.26
N ARG A 120 7.58 -1.61 -2.32
CA ARG A 120 6.27 -2.04 -2.79
C ARG A 120 5.59 -3.01 -1.84
N GLU A 121 6.37 -3.88 -1.20
CA GLU A 121 5.90 -4.82 -0.17
C GLU A 121 5.24 -4.09 1.02
N ASP A 122 5.82 -2.97 1.46
CA ASP A 122 5.26 -2.18 2.57
C ASP A 122 4.09 -1.27 2.13
N SER A 123 4.15 -0.74 0.90
CA SER A 123 3.19 0.26 0.40
C SER A 123 1.92 -0.31 -0.23
N ILE A 124 1.86 -1.60 -0.57
CA ILE A 124 0.66 -2.20 -1.18
C ILE A 124 -0.49 -2.42 -0.19
N GLY A 125 -0.21 -2.39 1.12
CA GLY A 125 -1.19 -2.56 2.20
C GLY A 125 -1.71 -3.98 2.38
N TRP A 126 -0.91 -4.98 1.99
CA TRP A 126 -1.23 -6.40 2.22
C TRP A 126 -1.28 -6.78 3.71
N TRP A 127 -0.37 -6.24 4.52
CA TRP A 127 -0.20 -6.65 5.92
C TRP A 127 -1.45 -6.45 6.80
N PRO A 128 -2.18 -5.32 6.71
CA PRO A 128 -3.51 -5.21 7.32
C PRO A 128 -4.49 -6.28 6.83
N CYS A 129 -4.56 -6.51 5.51
CA CYS A 129 -5.46 -7.49 4.90
C CYS A 129 -5.19 -8.93 5.40
N ALA A 130 -3.92 -9.30 5.60
CA ALA A 130 -3.56 -10.60 6.16
C ALA A 130 -4.18 -10.84 7.55
N VAL A 131 -4.17 -9.83 8.41
CA VAL A 131 -4.81 -9.90 9.74
C VAL A 131 -6.34 -9.94 9.61
N LEU A 132 -6.90 -9.22 8.65
CA LEU A 132 -8.34 -9.19 8.42
C LEU A 132 -8.91 -10.52 7.91
N ILE A 133 -8.08 -11.38 7.30
CA ILE A 133 -8.47 -12.75 6.97
C ILE A 133 -8.79 -13.52 8.25
N GLU A 134 -7.93 -13.46 9.26
CA GLU A 134 -8.16 -14.09 10.57
C GLU A 134 -9.46 -13.56 11.21
N TYR A 135 -9.61 -12.23 11.24
CA TYR A 135 -10.79 -11.55 11.76
C TYR A 135 -12.08 -12.01 11.07
N CYS A 136 -12.09 -12.03 9.72
CA CYS A 136 -13.23 -12.51 8.93
C CYS A 136 -13.66 -13.93 9.30
N GLN A 137 -12.67 -14.81 9.49
CA GLN A 137 -12.88 -16.23 9.77
C GLN A 137 -13.16 -16.50 11.26
N GLY A 138 -12.96 -15.49 12.12
CA GLY A 138 -13.27 -15.59 13.55
C GLY A 138 -12.28 -16.42 14.35
N PHE A 139 -11.02 -16.43 13.93
CA PHE A 139 -9.92 -17.01 14.71
C PHE A 139 -8.79 -16.00 14.87
N GLU A 140 -7.83 -16.33 15.73
CA GLU A 140 -6.57 -15.62 15.86
C GLU A 140 -5.42 -16.62 15.69
N LEU A 141 -4.44 -16.30 14.84
CA LEU A 141 -3.20 -17.07 14.77
C LEU A 141 -2.33 -16.81 16.00
N ASP A 142 -1.79 -17.88 16.58
CA ASP A 142 -0.82 -17.79 17.66
C ASP A 142 0.61 -17.50 17.14
N ASP A 143 1.52 -17.24 18.07
CA ASP A 143 2.90 -16.85 17.73
C ASP A 143 3.67 -17.99 17.03
N GLU A 144 3.29 -19.26 17.26
CA GLU A 144 3.88 -20.43 16.59
C GLU A 144 3.44 -20.48 15.12
N ALA A 145 2.14 -20.33 14.84
CA ALA A 145 1.62 -20.27 13.49
C ALA A 145 2.17 -19.07 12.72
N LEU A 146 2.21 -17.88 13.35
CA LEU A 146 2.74 -16.65 12.76
C LEU A 146 4.24 -16.74 12.41
N SER A 147 5.02 -17.49 13.17
CA SER A 147 6.44 -17.70 12.92
C SER A 147 6.74 -18.94 12.05
N HIS A 148 5.71 -19.69 11.65
CA HIS A 148 5.88 -20.90 10.86
C HIS A 148 6.48 -20.57 9.48
N PRO A 149 7.60 -21.19 9.06
CA PRO A 149 8.29 -20.85 7.80
C PRO A 149 7.39 -20.87 6.56
N LEU A 150 6.48 -21.85 6.47
CA LEU A 150 5.54 -21.93 5.34
C LEU A 150 4.55 -20.75 5.30
N LEU A 151 4.12 -20.23 6.45
CA LEU A 151 3.22 -19.07 6.47
C LEU A 151 3.97 -17.80 6.05
N LEU A 152 5.21 -17.63 6.52
CA LEU A 152 6.05 -16.51 6.13
C LEU A 152 6.34 -16.52 4.61
N GLU A 153 6.67 -17.68 4.05
CA GLU A 153 6.87 -17.85 2.62
C GLU A 153 5.58 -17.60 1.83
N LEU A 154 4.45 -18.12 2.30
CA LEU A 154 3.15 -17.86 1.69
C LEU A 154 2.80 -16.37 1.70
N GLN A 155 2.99 -15.67 2.83
CA GLN A 155 2.72 -14.24 2.94
C GLN A 155 3.62 -13.44 2.00
N LYS A 156 4.91 -13.79 1.90
CA LYS A 156 5.86 -13.17 0.97
C LYS A 156 5.44 -13.36 -0.50
N ASN A 157 5.08 -14.57 -0.89
CA ASN A 157 4.64 -14.83 -2.27
C ASN A 157 3.30 -14.16 -2.55
N THR A 158 2.40 -14.11 -1.57
CA THR A 158 1.09 -13.46 -1.72
C THR A 158 1.24 -11.95 -1.90
N VAL A 159 2.04 -11.27 -1.07
CA VAL A 159 2.25 -9.83 -1.20
C VAL A 159 2.89 -9.48 -2.55
N GLN A 160 3.87 -10.27 -3.00
CA GLN A 160 4.49 -10.11 -4.32
C GLN A 160 3.49 -10.28 -5.46
N HIS A 161 2.69 -11.34 -5.43
CA HIS A 161 1.66 -11.55 -6.42
C HIS A 161 0.63 -10.40 -6.45
N VAL A 162 0.19 -9.93 -5.27
CA VAL A 162 -0.78 -8.82 -5.15
C VAL A 162 -0.22 -7.54 -5.74
N PHE A 163 1.00 -7.12 -5.36
CA PHE A 163 1.53 -5.86 -5.86
C PHE A 163 1.94 -5.92 -7.34
N LEU A 164 2.49 -7.03 -7.84
CA LEU A 164 2.85 -7.15 -9.25
C LEU A 164 1.60 -7.17 -10.15
N THR A 165 0.54 -7.85 -9.71
CA THR A 165 -0.76 -7.82 -10.40
C THR A 165 -1.34 -6.42 -10.39
N ASN A 166 -1.25 -5.70 -9.25
CA ASN A 166 -1.64 -4.30 -9.18
C ASN A 166 -0.84 -3.48 -10.20
N ASP A 167 0.49 -3.55 -10.20
CA ASP A 167 1.34 -2.78 -11.09
C ASP A 167 1.00 -3.00 -12.57
N VAL A 168 0.76 -4.23 -13.00
CA VAL A 168 0.37 -4.54 -14.39
C VAL A 168 -0.98 -3.92 -14.73
N THR A 169 -1.95 -3.98 -13.82
CA THR A 169 -3.31 -3.48 -14.06
C THR A 169 -3.45 -1.97 -13.87
N SER A 170 -2.65 -1.35 -13.01
CA SER A 170 -2.63 0.08 -12.71
C SER A 170 -1.67 0.87 -13.60
N PHE A 171 -0.71 0.21 -14.27
CA PHE A 171 0.36 0.83 -15.05
C PHE A 171 -0.12 1.98 -15.94
N LYS A 172 -1.19 1.77 -16.71
CA LYS A 172 -1.71 2.82 -17.63
C LYS A 172 -2.14 4.08 -16.87
N LYS A 173 -2.79 3.93 -15.71
CA LYS A 173 -3.23 5.06 -14.88
C LYS A 173 -2.00 5.82 -14.36
N GLU A 174 -1.09 5.10 -13.72
CA GLU A 174 0.10 5.67 -13.06
C GLU A 174 1.04 6.35 -14.07
N TYR A 175 1.33 5.68 -15.19
CA TYR A 175 2.17 6.23 -16.26
C TYR A 175 1.60 7.54 -16.81
N MET A 176 0.28 7.62 -16.99
CA MET A 176 -0.40 8.84 -17.46
C MET A 176 -0.40 9.96 -16.41
N GLN A 177 -0.31 9.61 -15.12
CA GLN A 177 -0.15 10.55 -14.01
C GLN A 177 1.32 10.97 -13.80
N GLY A 178 2.25 10.37 -14.53
CA GLY A 178 3.69 10.61 -14.38
C GLY A 178 4.30 9.92 -13.16
N ASP A 179 3.60 8.96 -12.55
CA ASP A 179 4.20 8.07 -11.56
C ASP A 179 4.84 6.88 -12.27
N PHE A 180 6.16 6.79 -12.12
CA PHE A 180 6.97 5.74 -12.74
C PHE A 180 7.46 4.71 -11.70
N THR A 181 6.96 4.79 -10.46
CA THR A 181 7.26 3.85 -9.36
C THR A 181 6.39 2.60 -9.52
N ASN A 182 6.58 1.90 -10.63
CA ASN A 182 5.79 0.74 -11.06
C ASN A 182 6.73 -0.27 -11.74
N ALA A 183 6.53 -1.59 -11.55
CA ALA A 183 7.39 -2.62 -12.13
C ALA A 183 7.55 -2.47 -13.66
N VAL A 184 6.47 -2.25 -14.40
CA VAL A 184 6.50 -2.09 -15.87
C VAL A 184 7.33 -0.86 -16.27
N SER A 185 7.12 0.26 -15.57
CA SER A 185 7.89 1.50 -15.80
C SER A 185 9.38 1.27 -15.55
N LEU A 186 9.73 0.61 -14.45
CA LEU A 186 11.13 0.35 -14.09
C LEU A 186 11.81 -0.59 -15.08
N LEU A 187 11.16 -1.71 -15.45
CA LEU A 187 11.68 -2.65 -16.44
C LEU A 187 11.92 -1.96 -17.79
N TYR A 188 11.01 -1.08 -18.21
CA TYR A 188 11.15 -0.32 -19.45
C TYR A 188 12.29 0.71 -19.38
N PHE A 189 12.26 1.64 -18.41
CA PHE A 189 13.20 2.74 -18.36
C PHE A 189 14.62 2.31 -18.02
N ARG A 190 14.78 1.30 -17.16
CA ARG A 190 16.13 0.80 -16.83
C ARG A 190 16.80 0.16 -18.02
N LYS A 191 16.08 -0.59 -18.86
CA LYS A 191 16.62 -1.14 -20.12
C LYS A 191 16.88 -0.04 -21.15
N LEU A 192 16.03 0.99 -21.19
CA LEU A 192 16.17 2.09 -22.15
C LEU A 192 17.42 2.93 -21.87
N TYR A 193 17.71 3.17 -20.58
CA TYR A 193 18.81 3.99 -20.10
C TYR A 193 19.97 3.19 -19.52
N ASP A 194 20.04 1.89 -19.78
CA ASP A 194 21.18 1.07 -19.37
C ASP A 194 22.46 1.57 -20.06
N PRO A 195 23.48 2.04 -19.33
CA PRO A 195 24.71 2.56 -19.91
C PRO A 195 25.51 1.49 -20.68
N THR A 196 25.20 0.21 -20.48
CA THR A 196 25.84 -0.93 -21.15
C THR A 196 25.07 -1.40 -22.40
N ARG A 197 23.90 -0.82 -22.69
CA ARG A 197 23.08 -1.18 -23.85
C ARG A 197 23.81 -0.86 -25.16
N ASP A 198 23.84 -1.84 -26.06
CA ASP A 198 24.28 -1.64 -27.44
C ASP A 198 23.39 -0.61 -28.16
N PRO A 199 23.92 0.54 -28.61
CA PRO A 199 23.15 1.57 -29.31
C PRO A 199 22.46 1.07 -30.57
N ASP A 200 23.01 0.04 -31.23
CA ASP A 200 22.50 -0.52 -32.49
C ASP A 200 21.41 -1.58 -32.26
N SER A 201 21.23 -2.03 -31.01
CA SER A 201 20.14 -2.94 -30.65
C SER A 201 18.77 -2.24 -30.72
N PRO A 202 17.68 -2.93 -31.09
CA PRO A 202 16.33 -2.37 -31.00
C PRO A 202 16.06 -1.83 -29.58
N PRO A 203 15.38 -0.68 -29.44
CA PRO A 203 15.02 -0.19 -28.12
C PRO A 203 14.08 -1.20 -27.42
N PRO A 204 14.10 -1.26 -26.08
CA PRO A 204 13.12 -2.05 -25.35
C PRO A 204 11.71 -1.57 -25.72
N THR A 205 10.76 -2.50 -25.73
CA THR A 205 9.36 -2.19 -26.00
C THR A 205 8.58 -2.19 -24.70
N LEU A 206 7.53 -1.36 -24.65
CA LEU A 206 6.61 -1.38 -23.52
C LEU A 206 5.89 -2.74 -23.40
N GLN A 207 5.56 -3.37 -24.52
CA GLN A 207 5.00 -4.73 -24.53
C GLN A 207 5.95 -5.74 -23.87
N GLY A 208 7.26 -5.66 -24.15
CA GLY A 208 8.25 -6.53 -23.53
C GLY A 208 8.32 -6.34 -22.01
N ALA A 209 8.27 -5.10 -21.53
CA ALA A 209 8.25 -4.80 -20.10
C ALA A 209 6.98 -5.32 -19.40
N VAL A 210 5.82 -5.24 -20.08
CA VAL A 210 4.57 -5.82 -19.56
C VAL A 210 4.65 -7.34 -19.47
N LEU A 211 5.18 -8.02 -20.50
CA LEU A 211 5.33 -9.48 -20.49
C LEU A 211 6.25 -9.95 -19.37
N GLU A 212 7.39 -9.27 -19.18
CA GLU A 212 8.32 -9.58 -18.10
C GLU A 212 7.72 -9.32 -16.72
N ALA A 213 6.94 -8.23 -16.55
CA ALA A 213 6.21 -7.99 -15.31
C ALA A 213 5.16 -9.08 -15.02
N ILE A 214 4.51 -9.63 -16.05
CA ILE A 214 3.60 -10.77 -15.91
C ILE A 214 4.38 -12.03 -15.52
N GLU A 215 5.53 -12.30 -16.13
CA GLU A 215 6.37 -13.45 -15.75
C GLU A 215 6.82 -13.37 -14.29
N MET A 216 7.09 -12.16 -13.77
CA MET A 216 7.39 -11.96 -12.35
C MET A 216 6.21 -12.33 -11.42
N THR A 217 4.96 -12.32 -11.89
CA THR A 217 3.78 -12.71 -11.08
C THR A 217 3.63 -14.23 -10.92
N GLU A 218 4.32 -15.02 -11.76
CA GLU A 218 4.22 -16.48 -11.85
C GLU A 218 5.35 -17.23 -11.10
N GLY A 219 6.41 -16.52 -10.69
CA GLY A 219 7.56 -17.06 -9.97
C GLY A 219 7.40 -17.05 -8.44
#